data_AF-A0A848YBV0-F1
#
_entry.id   AF-A0A848YBV0-F1
#
_cell.length_a   1.000
_cell.length_b   1.000
_cell.length_c   1.000
_cell.angle_alpha   90.00
_cell.angle_beta   90.00
_cell.angle_gamma   90.00
#
_symmetry.space_group_name_H-M   'P 1'
#
loop_
_entity.id
_entity.type
_entity.pdbx_description
1 polymer ?
#
loop_
_entity_poly.entity_id
_entity_poly.type
_entity_poly.pdbx_seq_one_letter_code
_entity_poly.pdbx_strand_id
1 'polypeptide(L)'
;MTSLWLTPQGQFADARVRPVAFKPGIAHLARDAARVTFLPMALEYCFWNESKPELLIRFGTPINSVSERDKPLDDWQSQLQMALQTTQDKLAMDAMSRDPERFSSLQSGSAGVGFAYDAWRRVKALARGQKFSAAHEDDKL
;
A
#
# COMPACT_ATOMS: atom_id res chain seq x y z
N MET A 1 -6.51 -11.11 20.57
CA MET A 1 -5.69 -11.40 19.37
C MET A 1 -4.40 -10.62 19.54
N THR A 2 -3.25 -11.29 19.47
CA THR A 2 -1.94 -10.64 19.66
C THR A 2 -1.34 -10.33 18.30
N SER A 3 -0.93 -9.08 18.10
CA SER A 3 -0.27 -8.63 16.87
C SER A 3 1.14 -8.17 17.20
N LEU A 4 2.12 -8.59 16.37
CA LEU A 4 3.51 -8.18 16.47
C LEU A 4 3.92 -7.49 15.17
N TRP A 5 4.54 -6.32 15.30
CA TRP A 5 5.08 -5.54 14.19
C TRP A 5 6.60 -5.58 14.28
N LEU A 6 7.26 -5.93 13.18
CA LEU A 6 8.71 -6.11 13.16
C LEU A 6 9.28 -5.66 11.81
N THR A 7 10.47 -5.08 11.83
CA THR A 7 11.25 -4.74 10.62
C THR A 7 12.28 -5.85 10.38
N PRO A 8 12.00 -6.82 9.50
CA PRO A 8 12.79 -8.05 9.42
C PRO A 8 14.23 -7.84 8.94
N GLN A 9 14.55 -6.67 8.36
CA GLN A 9 15.91 -6.32 7.93
C GLN A 9 16.82 -5.93 9.11
N GLY A 10 16.25 -5.64 10.29
CA GLY A 10 17.00 -5.29 11.50
C GLY A 10 17.73 -3.94 11.44
N GLN A 11 17.42 -3.12 10.45
CA GLN A 11 17.98 -1.77 10.26
C GLN A 11 16.95 -0.89 9.54
N PHE A 12 17.14 0.43 9.61
CA PHE A 12 16.46 1.35 8.71
C PHE A 12 17.05 1.20 7.31
N ALA A 13 16.23 0.81 6.36
CA ALA A 13 16.62 0.65 4.96
C ALA A 13 15.74 1.52 4.08
N ASP A 14 16.31 2.01 2.98
CA ASP A 14 15.53 2.71 1.96
C ASP A 14 14.47 1.76 1.36
N ALA A 15 13.24 2.27 1.20
CA ALA A 15 12.09 1.49 0.75
C ALA A 15 12.25 0.90 -0.66
N ARG A 16 13.22 1.39 -1.45
CA ARG A 16 13.47 0.99 -2.84
C ARG A 16 14.70 0.09 -3.01
N VAL A 17 15.47 -0.16 -1.95
CA VAL A 17 16.63 -1.07 -2.02
C VAL A 17 16.14 -2.50 -2.24
N ARG A 18 16.74 -3.17 -3.23
CA ARG A 18 16.49 -4.56 -3.60
C ARG A 18 17.82 -5.29 -3.85
N PRO A 19 17.89 -6.62 -3.62
CA PRO A 19 16.82 -7.47 -3.07
C PRO A 19 16.57 -7.21 -1.59
N VAL A 20 15.37 -7.54 -1.11
CA VAL A 20 15.06 -7.52 0.32
C VAL A 20 15.80 -8.65 1.02
N ALA A 21 16.58 -8.33 2.05
CA ALA A 21 17.32 -9.30 2.86
C ALA A 21 16.86 -9.26 4.32
N PHE A 22 16.39 -10.39 4.85
CA PHE A 22 15.99 -10.50 6.24
C PHE A 22 17.15 -10.93 7.13
N LYS A 23 17.12 -10.49 8.38
CA LYS A 23 17.89 -11.14 9.44
C LYS A 23 17.30 -12.53 9.71
N PRO A 24 18.12 -13.52 10.08
CA PRO A 24 17.63 -14.83 10.47
C PRO A 24 16.71 -14.71 11.69
N GLY A 25 15.76 -15.64 11.83
CA GLY A 25 14.88 -15.71 12.99
C GLY A 25 13.39 -15.68 12.66
N ILE A 26 12.96 -14.90 11.66
CA ILE A 26 11.52 -14.80 11.34
C ILE A 26 10.93 -16.13 10.83
N ALA A 27 11.73 -16.92 10.12
CA ALA A 27 11.32 -18.25 9.63
C ALA A 27 11.02 -19.22 10.78
N HIS A 28 11.67 -19.06 11.95
CA HIS A 28 11.36 -19.86 13.13
C HIS A 28 9.95 -19.58 13.66
N LEU A 29 9.46 -18.34 13.58
CA LEU A 29 8.08 -18.03 13.94
C LEU A 29 7.09 -18.76 13.02
N ALA A 30 7.42 -18.94 11.74
CA ALA A 30 6.56 -19.64 10.81
C ALA A 30 6.48 -21.13 11.14
N ARG A 31 7.63 -21.76 11.45
CA ARG A 31 7.73 -23.19 11.74
C ARG A 31 7.25 -23.57 13.14
N ASP A 32 7.67 -22.82 14.15
CA ASP A 32 7.57 -23.24 15.56
C ASP A 32 6.31 -22.73 16.27
N ALA A 33 5.71 -21.64 15.78
CA ALA A 33 4.48 -21.12 16.37
C ALA A 33 3.23 -21.82 15.81
N ALA A 34 2.27 -22.13 16.67
CA ALA A 34 1.14 -23.01 16.33
C ALA A 34 0.26 -22.51 15.18
N ARG A 35 0.03 -21.18 15.08
CA ARG A 35 -0.77 -20.52 14.04
C ARG A 35 -0.32 -19.07 13.88
N VAL A 36 0.43 -18.76 12.84
CA VAL A 36 0.86 -17.38 12.54
C VAL A 36 0.43 -17.01 11.12
N THR A 37 -0.07 -15.79 10.99
CA THR A 37 -0.33 -15.16 9.69
C THR A 37 0.67 -14.04 9.51
N PHE A 38 1.52 -14.14 8.50
CA PHE A 38 2.41 -13.08 8.09
C PHE A 38 1.67 -12.15 7.13
N LEU A 39 1.66 -10.85 7.43
CA LEU A 39 1.09 -9.83 6.56
C LEU A 39 2.24 -8.92 6.08
N PRO A 40 2.69 -9.04 4.83
CA PRO A 40 3.68 -8.12 4.29
C PRO A 40 3.13 -6.70 4.31
N MET A 41 3.92 -5.75 4.79
CA MET A 41 3.55 -4.35 4.81
C MET A 41 4.72 -3.51 4.29
N ALA A 42 4.48 -2.79 3.21
CA ALA A 42 5.40 -1.79 2.69
C ALA A 42 4.95 -0.39 3.13
N LEU A 43 5.93 0.48 3.36
CA LEU A 43 5.74 1.85 3.80
C LEU A 43 6.69 2.77 3.02
N GLU A 44 6.19 3.88 2.54
CA GLU A 44 6.97 4.89 1.82
C GLU A 44 6.51 6.30 2.22
N TYR A 45 7.47 7.16 2.56
CA TYR A 45 7.23 8.60 2.68
C TYR A 45 7.56 9.25 1.34
N CYS A 46 6.55 9.79 0.67
CA CYS A 46 6.73 10.51 -0.59
C CYS A 46 6.41 12.00 -0.40
N PHE A 47 7.00 12.84 -1.25
CA PHE A 47 6.60 14.24 -1.37
C PHE A 47 5.92 14.40 -2.73
N TRP A 48 4.60 14.52 -2.71
CA TRP A 48 3.84 14.86 -3.91
C TRP A 48 3.67 16.37 -4.05
N ASN A 49 2.51 16.91 -3.67
CA ASN A 49 2.14 18.30 -3.93
C ASN A 49 2.12 19.15 -2.65
N GLU A 50 2.03 18.51 -1.49
CA GLU A 50 1.97 19.21 -0.21
C GLU A 50 3.36 19.47 0.36
N SER A 51 3.44 20.44 1.27
CA SER A 51 4.69 20.79 1.97
C SER A 51 5.19 19.70 2.93
N LYS A 52 4.28 18.83 3.36
CA LYS A 52 4.56 17.69 4.23
C LYS A 52 4.50 16.39 3.41
N PRO A 53 5.32 15.39 3.73
CA PRO A 53 5.29 14.13 3.00
C PRO A 53 3.99 13.38 3.26
N GLU A 54 3.48 12.72 2.23
CA GLU A 54 2.44 11.71 2.37
C GLU A 54 3.06 10.38 2.84
N LEU A 55 2.42 9.76 3.83
CA LEU A 55 2.75 8.41 4.27
C LEU A 55 1.88 7.41 3.50
N LEU A 56 2.50 6.66 2.60
CA LEU A 56 1.83 5.62 1.84
C LEU A 56 2.12 4.25 2.46
N ILE A 57 1.07 3.43 2.60
CA ILE A 57 1.16 2.09 3.19
C ILE A 57 0.47 1.11 2.24
N ARG A 58 1.13 -0.02 1.96
CA ARG A 58 0.54 -1.13 1.21
C ARG A 58 0.64 -2.42 2.00
N PHE A 59 -0.49 -3.11 2.13
CA PHE A 59 -0.53 -4.47 2.63
C PHE A 59 -0.48 -5.46 1.46
N GLY A 60 0.35 -6.49 1.61
CA GLY A 60 0.46 -7.60 0.66
C GLY A 60 -0.57 -8.70 0.94
N THR A 61 -0.42 -9.82 0.23
CA THR A 61 -1.24 -11.02 0.46
C THR A 61 -0.83 -11.69 1.78
N PRO A 62 -1.79 -12.01 2.69
CA PRO A 62 -1.49 -12.76 3.91
C PRO A 62 -0.93 -14.15 3.61
N ILE A 63 0.06 -14.59 4.39
CA ILE A 63 0.68 -15.92 4.29
C ILE A 63 0.45 -16.66 5.61
N ASN A 64 -0.25 -17.78 5.58
CA ASN A 64 -0.57 -18.57 6.76
C ASN A 64 0.43 -19.70 6.96
N SER A 65 1.01 -19.83 8.16
CA SER A 65 1.97 -20.90 8.46
C SER A 65 1.33 -22.29 8.57
N VAL A 66 0.04 -22.36 8.88
CA VAL A 66 -0.67 -23.61 9.20
C VAL A 66 -0.69 -24.59 8.02
N SER A 67 -0.73 -24.09 6.78
CA SER A 67 -0.79 -24.91 5.56
C SER A 67 0.56 -25.49 5.15
N GLU A 68 1.66 -25.07 5.76
CA GLU A 68 3.03 -25.33 5.25
C GLU A 68 4.03 -25.58 6.39
N ARG A 69 3.66 -26.41 7.38
CA ARG A 69 4.49 -26.64 8.58
C ARG A 69 5.83 -27.32 8.29
N ASP A 70 5.87 -28.21 7.31
CA ASP A 70 7.06 -28.99 6.97
C ASP A 70 7.99 -28.26 5.99
N LYS A 71 7.67 -27.01 5.63
CA LYS A 71 8.50 -26.20 4.73
C LYS A 71 9.85 -25.88 5.38
N PRO A 72 10.98 -26.06 4.67
CA PRO A 72 12.31 -25.68 5.14
C PRO A 72 12.41 -24.20 5.54
N LEU A 73 13.29 -23.90 6.50
CA LEU A 73 13.47 -22.52 6.99
C LEU A 73 13.91 -21.55 5.87
N ASP A 74 14.81 -21.99 4.99
CA ASP A 74 15.31 -21.17 3.88
C ASP A 74 14.21 -20.84 2.85
N ASP A 75 13.28 -21.78 2.63
CA ASP A 75 12.12 -21.57 1.76
C ASP A 75 11.13 -20.59 2.38
N TRP A 76 10.91 -20.70 3.70
CA TRP A 76 10.12 -19.72 4.45
C TRP A 76 10.74 -18.33 4.35
N GLN A 77 12.05 -18.22 4.57
CA GLN A 77 12.75 -16.95 4.50
C GLN A 77 12.67 -16.34 3.10
N SER A 78 12.89 -17.15 2.06
CA SER A 78 12.80 -16.72 0.65
C SER A 78 11.39 -16.27 0.28
N GLN A 79 10.36 -17.03 0.67
CA GLN A 79 8.96 -16.67 0.41
C GLN A 79 8.57 -15.35 1.08
N LEU A 80 8.93 -15.15 2.35
CA LEU A 80 8.59 -13.92 3.07
C LEU A 80 9.36 -12.71 2.52
N GLN A 81 10.63 -12.87 2.14
CA GLN A 81 11.41 -11.83 1.46
C GLN A 81 10.78 -11.44 0.11
N MET A 82 10.44 -12.42 -0.73
CA MET A 82 9.77 -12.17 -2.02
C MET A 82 8.42 -11.49 -1.85
N ALA A 83 7.63 -11.90 -0.84
CA ALA A 83 6.33 -11.30 -0.58
C ALA A 83 6.44 -9.84 -0.14
N LEU A 84 7.41 -9.50 0.73
CA LEU A 84 7.66 -8.11 1.09
C LEU A 84 8.17 -7.31 -0.10
N GLN A 85 9.16 -7.84 -0.84
CA GLN A 85 9.70 -7.19 -2.03
C GLN A 85 8.59 -6.88 -3.05
N THR A 86 7.76 -7.87 -3.38
CA THR A 86 6.60 -7.69 -4.29
C THR A 86 5.67 -6.59 -3.79
N THR A 87 5.42 -6.52 -2.48
CA THR A 87 4.56 -5.49 -1.87
C THR A 87 5.19 -4.11 -1.95
N GLN A 88 6.50 -4.01 -1.75
CA GLN A 88 7.24 -2.75 -1.87
C GLN A 88 7.35 -2.29 -3.33
N ASP A 89 7.59 -3.17 -4.29
CA ASP A 89 7.66 -2.83 -5.72
C ASP A 89 6.32 -2.28 -6.21
N LYS A 90 5.26 -2.96 -5.80
CA LYS A 90 3.88 -2.51 -5.98
C LYS A 90 3.66 -1.14 -5.36
N LEU A 91 4.04 -0.91 -4.10
CA LEU A 91 3.88 0.40 -3.45
C LEU A 91 4.67 1.49 -4.18
N ALA A 92 5.91 1.21 -4.60
CA ALA A 92 6.74 2.15 -5.33
C ALA A 92 6.10 2.57 -6.66
N MET A 93 5.52 1.63 -7.42
CA MET A 93 4.76 1.95 -8.63
C MET A 93 3.55 2.86 -8.36
N ASP A 94 2.82 2.60 -7.28
CA ASP A 94 1.67 3.42 -6.88
C ASP A 94 2.09 4.80 -6.36
N ALA A 95 3.22 4.88 -5.66
CA ALA A 95 3.81 6.12 -5.19
C ALA A 95 4.28 7.00 -6.36
N MET A 96 4.91 6.39 -7.37
CA MET A 96 5.40 7.08 -8.57
C MET A 96 4.25 7.64 -9.43
N SER A 97 3.07 7.01 -9.44
CA SER A 97 1.94 7.51 -10.23
C SER A 97 1.33 8.79 -9.67
N ARG A 98 1.64 9.16 -8.41
CA ARG A 98 1.10 10.37 -7.73
C ARG A 98 -0.42 10.46 -7.78
N ASP A 99 -1.10 9.31 -7.81
CA ASP A 99 -2.55 9.22 -7.96
C ASP A 99 -3.19 8.84 -6.62
N PRO A 100 -3.83 9.78 -5.91
CA PRO A 100 -4.44 9.51 -4.62
C PRO A 100 -5.64 8.55 -4.70
N GLU A 101 -6.28 8.39 -5.87
CA GLU A 101 -7.42 7.47 -6.02
C GLU A 101 -7.01 5.99 -5.90
N ARG A 102 -5.71 5.70 -6.00
CA ARG A 102 -5.16 4.34 -5.79
C ARG A 102 -5.03 3.98 -4.32
N PHE A 103 -5.31 4.92 -3.41
CA PHE A 103 -5.19 4.76 -1.97
C PHE A 103 -6.51 5.06 -1.26
N SER A 104 -6.71 4.41 -0.11
CA SER A 104 -7.75 4.78 0.84
C SER A 104 -7.13 5.69 1.91
N SER A 105 -7.63 6.93 2.04
CA SER A 105 -7.13 7.85 3.06
C SER A 105 -7.63 7.45 4.44
N LEU A 106 -6.69 7.11 5.34
CA LEU A 106 -6.98 6.78 6.74
C LEU A 106 -6.89 8.00 7.66
N GLN A 107 -6.00 8.94 7.34
CA GLN A 107 -5.81 10.18 8.09
C GLN A 107 -5.47 11.29 7.11
N SER A 108 -6.26 12.36 7.13
CA SER A 108 -5.95 13.59 6.40
C SER A 108 -5.31 14.59 7.37
N GLY A 109 -4.19 15.18 6.98
CA GLY A 109 -3.58 16.28 7.73
C GLY A 109 -4.50 17.50 7.79
N SER A 110 -4.30 18.37 8.78
CA SER A 110 -4.93 19.68 8.81
C SER A 110 -4.34 20.58 7.71
N ALA A 111 -5.06 20.69 6.60
CA ALA A 111 -5.04 21.71 5.56
C ALA A 111 -3.68 22.32 5.13
N GLY A 112 -3.24 21.93 3.92
CA GLY A 112 -2.65 22.82 2.91
C GLY A 112 -3.64 22.97 1.74
N VAL A 113 -3.37 23.85 0.79
CA VAL A 113 -4.29 24.32 -0.30
C VAL A 113 -4.98 23.18 -1.11
N GLY A 114 -4.52 21.93 -1.02
CA GLY A 114 -5.11 20.76 -1.68
C GLY A 114 -6.55 20.41 -1.28
N PHE A 115 -7.05 20.82 -0.11
CA PHE A 115 -8.44 20.50 0.30
C PHE A 115 -9.50 21.15 -0.60
N ALA A 116 -9.22 22.36 -1.11
CA ALA A 116 -10.10 23.03 -2.07
C ALA A 116 -10.13 22.30 -3.42
N TYR A 117 -8.99 21.73 -3.85
CA TYR A 117 -8.88 21.00 -5.09
C TYR A 117 -9.57 19.62 -5.02
N ASP A 118 -9.35 18.86 -3.95
CA ASP A 118 -9.99 17.56 -3.76
C ASP A 118 -11.49 17.66 -3.47
N ALA A 119 -11.93 18.70 -2.75
CA ALA A 119 -13.36 18.99 -2.58
C ALA A 119 -14.00 19.36 -3.93
N TRP A 120 -13.35 20.24 -4.71
CA TRP A 120 -13.82 20.60 -6.05
C TRP A 120 -13.89 19.38 -7.00
N ARG A 121 -12.93 18.47 -6.91
CA ARG A 121 -12.88 17.25 -7.73
C ARG A 121 -13.98 16.25 -7.35
N ARG A 122 -14.25 16.05 -6.05
CA ARG A 122 -15.39 15.25 -5.57
C ARG A 122 -16.74 15.85 -5.98
N VAL A 123 -16.88 17.18 -5.91
CA VAL A 123 -18.07 17.88 -6.40
C VAL A 123 -18.23 17.75 -7.91
N LYS A 124 -17.14 17.83 -8.69
CA LYS A 124 -17.17 17.65 -10.14
C LYS A 124 -17.52 16.21 -10.56
N ALA A 125 -17.11 15.21 -9.79
CA ALA A 125 -17.49 13.82 -10.01
C ALA A 125 -18.98 13.57 -9.69
N LEU A 126 -19.52 14.20 -8.65
CA LEU A 126 -20.95 14.16 -8.33
C LEU A 126 -21.80 14.94 -9.34
N ALA A 127 -21.30 16.07 -9.85
CA ALA A 127 -21.96 16.86 -10.89
C ALA A 127 -21.99 16.13 -12.26
N ARG A 128 -21.07 15.21 -12.52
CA ARG A 128 -21.08 14.33 -13.70
C ARG A 128 -22.10 13.19 -13.62
N GLY A 129 -22.82 13.06 -12.50
CA GLY A 129 -23.93 12.11 -12.30
C GLY A 129 -25.32 12.64 -12.70
N GLN A 130 -25.43 13.85 -13.28
CA GLN A 130 -26.70 14.33 -13.85
C GLN A 130 -26.81 13.94 -15.32
N LYS A 131 -27.91 13.26 -15.66
CA LYS A 131 -28.38 13.00 -17.02
C LYS A 131 -28.61 14.34 -17.73
N PHE A 132 -27.68 14.76 -18.60
CA PHE A 132 -28.02 15.73 -19.62
C PHE A 132 -28.75 15.00 -20.76
N SER A 133 -30.08 15.06 -20.70
CA SER A 133 -30.98 14.79 -21.81
C SER A 133 -31.59 16.12 -22.22
N ALA A 134 -31.29 16.57 -23.43
CA ALA A 134 -32.13 17.51 -24.18
C ALA A 134 -31.94 17.22 -25.67
N ALA A 135 -32.90 16.47 -26.22
CA ALA A 135 -33.15 16.42 -27.65
C ALA A 135 -33.83 17.74 -28.09
N HIS A 136 -33.48 18.16 -29.31
CA HIS A 136 -34.14 19.12 -30.20
C HIS A 136 -34.40 20.57 -29.74
N GLU A 137 -33.78 21.53 -30.44
CA GLU A 137 -34.46 22.22 -31.56
C GLU A 137 -33.42 22.75 -32.57
N ASP A 138 -33.79 22.62 -33.85
CA ASP A 138 -33.17 23.28 -34.99
C ASP A 138 -33.22 24.81 -34.83
N ASP A 139 -32.21 25.55 -35.28
CA ASP A 139 -32.40 26.43 -36.44
C ASP A 139 -31.07 26.96 -36.99
N LYS A 140 -31.14 27.29 -38.27
CA LYS A 140 -30.10 27.79 -39.17
C LYS A 140 -29.55 29.16 -38.75
N LEU A 141 -28.24 29.37 -38.98
CA LEU A 141 -27.67 30.26 -40.01
C LEU A 141 -26.14 30.19 -39.96
#